data_AF-A0A960ZRI8-F1
#
_entry.id   AF-A0A960ZRI8-F1
#
_cell.length_a   1.000
_cell.length_b   1.000
_cell.length_c   1.000
_cell.angle_alpha   90.00
_cell.angle_beta   90.00
_cell.angle_gamma   90.00
#
_symmetry.space_group_name_H-M   'P 1'
#
loop_
_entity.id
_entity.type
_entity.pdbx_description
1 polymer ?
#
loop_
_entity_poly.entity_id
_entity_poly.type
_entity_poly.pdbx_seq_one_letter_code
_entity_poly.pdbx_strand_id
1 'polypeptide(L)'
;MSDAKVCDNCGSSVEAGLRFCPECGEPLPETAAQSRPQAPSTDVIEWDHSMRLVQNPFMLYDMIKVWGLASLAPLLLIAGLGFWEGDYTALAIVGKVCVGIFLGFFVLSLIIMLLLFRNRYPLHYCIDQTGIAMESRSVTASRTSTLAILLGLLGGRSGLTTAGAGFLAKANETAHLPWKDLDDAHYFPERRSISLMNDWRVVVRLEMPATLYPQVEAKVRAAIDKNQRKRGLPQRRETPAPLRAILTLLAVLFGWALLGDEKPLVVPGVFVLLAGIAAVVAMWSGRGVSRIAAAVALLVTLGAVGYAFFAGEYDNQDEAHWMAALMAELLLLSLYAGIGAFVWMGRLRTCPTTEGGAA
;
A
#
# COMPACT_ATOMS: atom_id res chain seq x y z
N MET A 1 34.58 35.99 -6.86
CA MET A 1 35.72 35.53 -6.05
C MET A 1 35.27 34.22 -5.43
N SER A 2 35.68 33.11 -6.04
CA SER A 2 35.35 31.75 -5.61
C SER A 2 36.18 31.42 -4.38
N ASP A 3 35.54 31.26 -3.22
CA ASP A 3 36.20 30.74 -2.01
C ASP A 3 36.61 29.29 -2.28
N ALA A 4 37.91 29.04 -2.39
CA ALA A 4 38.46 27.70 -2.51
C ALA A 4 38.81 27.17 -1.11
N LYS A 5 38.44 25.92 -0.82
CA LYS A 5 38.76 25.24 0.44
C LYS A 5 39.83 24.18 0.21
N VAL A 6 40.77 24.05 1.14
CA VAL A 6 41.84 23.06 1.07
C VAL A 6 41.39 21.78 1.78
N CYS A 7 41.58 20.62 1.15
CA CYS A 7 41.28 19.33 1.75
C CYS A 7 42.30 18.99 2.85
N ASP A 8 41.83 18.65 4.05
CA ASP A 8 42.69 18.32 5.20
C ASP A 8 43.47 17.00 5.05
N ASN A 9 43.03 16.10 4.16
CA ASN A 9 43.68 14.80 3.95
C ASN A 9 44.75 14.84 2.84
N CYS A 10 44.45 15.44 1.68
CA CYS A 10 45.37 15.44 0.53
C CYS A 10 45.96 16.81 0.17
N GLY A 11 45.50 17.91 0.80
CA GLY A 11 46.01 19.26 0.56
C GLY A 11 45.58 19.91 -0.76
N SER A 12 44.71 19.28 -1.55
CA SER A 12 44.23 19.87 -2.81
C SER A 12 43.26 21.02 -2.56
N SER A 13 43.33 22.06 -3.40
CA SER A 13 42.36 23.17 -3.44
C SER A 13 41.09 22.72 -4.15
N VAL A 14 39.95 22.73 -3.45
CA VAL A 14 38.65 22.28 -3.94
C VAL A 14 37.64 23.45 -3.93
N GLU A 15 36.77 23.51 -4.93
CA GLU A 15 35.71 24.51 -5.01
C GLU A 15 34.71 24.35 -3.85
N ALA A 16 34.28 25.48 -3.25
CA ALA A 16 33.25 25.47 -2.20
C ALA A 16 31.90 24.96 -2.73
N GLY A 17 31.25 24.08 -1.97
CA GLY A 17 29.97 23.43 -2.26
C GLY A 17 30.07 21.91 -2.52
N LEU A 18 31.28 21.35 -2.61
CA LEU A 18 31.50 19.94 -2.88
C LEU A 18 31.52 19.12 -1.57
N ARG A 19 30.69 18.07 -1.51
CA ARG A 19 30.57 17.19 -0.34
C ARG A 19 31.78 16.27 -0.13
N PHE A 20 32.52 15.98 -1.20
CA PHE A 20 33.67 15.09 -1.21
C PHE A 20 34.78 15.70 -2.04
N CYS A 21 36.02 15.48 -1.64
CA CYS A 21 37.20 15.86 -2.41
C CYS A 21 37.27 15.00 -3.69
N PRO A 22 37.29 15.59 -4.90
CA PRO A 22 37.38 14.84 -6.15
C PRO A 22 38.70 14.11 -6.34
N GLU A 23 39.76 14.51 -5.64
CA GLU A 23 41.11 13.93 -5.77
C GLU A 23 41.34 12.71 -4.86
N CYS A 24 40.81 12.72 -3.63
CA CYS A 24 41.08 11.66 -2.64
C CYS A 24 39.84 10.95 -2.12
N GLY A 25 38.64 11.43 -2.44
CA GLY A 25 37.38 10.85 -1.96
C GLY A 25 37.04 11.16 -0.50
N GLU A 26 37.89 11.88 0.23
CA GLU A 26 37.62 12.26 1.62
C GLU A 26 36.43 13.24 1.68
N PRO A 27 35.45 13.03 2.58
CA PRO A 27 34.38 13.99 2.81
C PRO A 27 34.95 15.33 3.27
N LEU A 28 34.63 16.41 2.55
CA LEU A 28 35.06 17.75 2.92
C LEU A 28 34.15 18.28 4.04
N PRO A 29 34.72 18.98 5.03
CA PRO A 29 33.94 19.58 6.11
C PRO A 29 33.18 20.81 5.59
N GLU A 30 32.06 20.60 4.90
CA GLU A 30 31.13 21.68 4.52
C GLU A 30 29.72 21.49 5.06
N THR A 31 29.37 22.44 5.94
CA THR A 31 28.02 22.74 6.45
C THR A 31 27.50 21.76 7.51
N ALA A 32 28.23 21.68 8.63
CA ALA A 32 27.68 21.29 9.93
C ALA A 32 26.71 22.34 10.50
N ALA A 33 25.75 22.80 9.69
CA ALA A 33 24.67 23.71 10.11
C ALA A 33 23.28 23.02 10.12
N GLN A 34 23.19 21.72 9.85
CA GLN A 34 21.94 20.96 9.98
C GLN A 34 22.18 19.55 10.54
N SER A 35 22.79 19.46 11.73
CA SER A 35 22.73 18.28 12.60
C SER A 35 23.37 18.56 13.97
N ARG A 36 22.95 19.65 14.61
CA ARG A 36 23.07 19.82 16.06
C ARG A 36 21.63 19.90 16.58
N PRO A 37 21.26 19.23 17.69
CA PRO A 37 19.93 19.39 18.27
C PRO A 37 19.70 20.89 18.49
N GLN A 38 18.75 21.46 17.75
CA GLN A 38 18.34 22.84 17.98
C GLN A 38 17.82 22.91 19.41
N ALA A 39 18.26 23.94 20.15
CA ALA A 39 17.67 24.29 21.43
C ALA A 39 16.13 24.34 21.30
N PRO A 40 15.38 23.90 22.32
CA PRO A 40 13.97 23.58 22.17
C PRO A 40 13.19 24.81 21.74
N SER A 41 12.69 24.81 20.51
CA SER A 41 11.57 25.67 20.18
C SER A 41 10.39 25.18 21.02
N THR A 42 9.71 26.09 21.70
CA THR A 42 8.72 25.82 22.75
C THR A 42 7.43 25.11 22.26
N ASP A 43 7.45 24.56 21.04
CA ASP A 43 6.33 23.91 20.37
C ASP A 43 6.77 22.59 19.69
N VAL A 44 7.83 21.92 20.17
CA VAL A 44 8.18 20.57 19.72
C VAL A 44 7.70 19.57 20.76
N ILE A 45 6.87 18.62 20.31
CA ILE A 45 6.37 17.55 21.17
C ILE A 45 7.12 16.28 20.80
N GLU A 46 7.94 15.79 21.72
CA GLU A 46 8.74 14.58 21.54
C GLU A 46 8.39 13.53 22.59
N TRP A 47 8.29 12.28 22.16
CA TRP A 47 8.13 11.17 23.07
C TRP A 47 8.70 9.87 22.50
N ASP A 48 9.12 9.01 23.41
CA ASP A 48 9.51 7.64 23.08
C ASP A 48 8.34 6.70 23.37
N HIS A 49 8.09 5.77 22.45
CA HIS A 49 7.14 4.69 22.65
C HIS A 49 7.70 3.35 22.17
N SER A 50 7.49 2.31 22.95
CA SER A 50 7.86 0.94 22.55
C SER A 50 6.61 0.19 22.11
N MET A 51 6.42 0.09 20.80
CA MET A 51 5.30 -0.65 20.22
C MET A 51 5.52 -2.15 20.39
N ARG A 52 4.46 -2.87 20.80
CA ARG A 52 4.47 -4.34 20.86
C ARG A 52 3.98 -4.92 19.55
N LEU A 53 4.89 -5.45 18.74
CA LEU A 53 4.61 -5.84 17.35
C LEU A 53 3.47 -6.86 17.23
N VAL A 54 3.50 -7.93 18.04
CA VAL A 54 2.52 -9.03 17.93
C VAL A 54 1.19 -8.71 18.60
N GLN A 55 1.21 -7.85 19.64
CA GLN A 55 -0.01 -7.49 20.37
C GLN A 55 -0.76 -6.32 19.72
N ASN A 56 -0.11 -5.62 18.80
CA ASN A 56 -0.72 -4.50 18.11
C ASN A 56 -1.62 -5.00 16.96
N PRO A 57 -2.95 -4.84 17.03
CA PRO A 57 -3.85 -5.29 15.98
C PRO A 57 -3.63 -4.51 14.67
N PHE A 58 -3.12 -3.29 14.71
CA PHE A 58 -2.80 -2.53 13.51
C PHE A 58 -1.63 -3.16 12.75
N MET A 59 -0.61 -3.65 13.47
CA MET A 59 0.53 -4.34 12.88
C MET A 59 0.11 -5.70 12.30
N LEU A 60 -0.68 -6.47 13.04
CA LEU A 60 -1.23 -7.73 12.53
C LEU A 60 -2.12 -7.53 11.31
N TYR A 61 -2.96 -6.50 11.32
CA TYR A 61 -3.84 -6.16 10.21
C TYR A 61 -3.05 -5.80 8.95
N ASP A 62 -2.00 -4.98 9.07
CA ASP A 62 -1.15 -4.63 7.93
C ASP A 62 -0.38 -5.86 7.42
N MET A 63 0.07 -6.73 8.31
CA MET A 63 0.74 -7.98 7.94
C MET A 63 -0.20 -8.93 7.20
N ILE A 64 -1.44 -9.11 7.68
CA ILE A 64 -2.48 -9.90 6.99
C ILE A 64 -2.75 -9.31 5.61
N LYS A 65 -2.84 -7.98 5.50
CA LYS A 65 -3.04 -7.32 4.21
C LYS A 65 -1.91 -7.59 3.23
N VAL A 66 -0.66 -7.45 3.67
CA VAL A 66 0.51 -7.64 2.81
C VAL A 66 0.62 -9.09 2.35
N TRP A 67 0.59 -10.04 3.28
CA TRP A 67 0.66 -11.46 2.94
C TRP A 67 -0.55 -11.93 2.15
N GLY A 68 -1.74 -11.45 2.53
CA GLY A 68 -2.98 -11.77 1.84
C GLY A 68 -2.94 -11.30 0.39
N LEU A 69 -2.61 -10.03 0.17
CA LEU A 69 -2.49 -9.48 -1.18
C LEU A 69 -1.39 -10.16 -2.01
N ALA A 70 -0.24 -10.47 -1.39
CA ALA A 70 0.86 -11.16 -2.06
C ALA A 70 0.48 -12.60 -2.46
N SER A 71 -0.26 -13.32 -1.61
CA SER A 71 -0.74 -14.68 -1.90
C SER A 71 -1.91 -14.71 -2.91
N LEU A 72 -2.65 -13.61 -3.00
CA LEU A 72 -3.81 -13.50 -3.88
C LEU A 72 -3.38 -13.50 -5.36
N ALA A 73 -2.33 -12.77 -5.73
CA ALA A 73 -1.96 -12.65 -7.15
C ALA A 73 -1.60 -14.00 -7.82
N PRO A 74 -0.76 -14.88 -7.23
CA PRO A 74 -0.50 -16.21 -7.78
C PRO A 74 -1.75 -17.11 -7.79
N LEU A 75 -2.58 -17.03 -6.74
CA LEU A 75 -3.83 -17.79 -6.67
C LEU A 75 -4.76 -17.41 -7.83
N LEU A 76 -4.90 -16.12 -8.10
CA LEU A 76 -5.72 -15.62 -9.20
C LEU A 76 -5.20 -16.03 -10.58
N LEU A 77 -3.88 -16.01 -10.77
CA LEU A 77 -3.26 -16.44 -12.01
C LEU A 77 -3.51 -17.92 -12.29
N ILE A 78 -3.30 -18.78 -11.29
CA ILE A 78 -3.50 -20.21 -11.44
C ILE A 78 -4.99 -20.55 -11.53
N ALA A 79 -5.85 -19.85 -10.78
CA ALA A 79 -7.29 -20.01 -10.92
C ALA A 79 -7.75 -19.72 -12.35
N GLY A 80 -7.23 -18.65 -12.97
CA GLY A 80 -7.52 -18.36 -14.38
C GLY A 80 -7.08 -19.46 -15.34
N LEU A 81 -5.94 -20.12 -15.09
CA LEU A 81 -5.51 -21.29 -15.86
C LEU A 81 -6.44 -22.49 -15.66
N GLY A 82 -6.87 -22.76 -14.42
CA GLY A 82 -7.81 -23.84 -14.14
C GLY A 82 -9.17 -23.64 -14.83
N PHE A 83 -9.69 -22.42 -14.86
CA PHE A 83 -10.88 -22.08 -15.64
C PHE A 83 -10.68 -22.18 -17.16
N TRP A 84 -9.44 -22.07 -17.63
CA TRP A 84 -9.12 -22.22 -19.05
C TRP A 84 -9.02 -23.68 -19.47
N GLU A 85 -8.44 -24.53 -18.61
CA GLU A 85 -8.21 -25.95 -18.90
C GLU A 85 -9.39 -26.85 -18.53
N GLY A 86 -10.34 -26.38 -17.72
CA GLY A 86 -11.48 -27.16 -17.24
C GLY A 86 -11.16 -28.10 -16.07
N ASP A 87 -9.89 -28.25 -15.67
CA ASP A 87 -9.49 -29.08 -14.53
C ASP A 87 -9.58 -28.31 -13.20
N TYR A 88 -10.65 -28.57 -12.43
CA TYR A 88 -10.88 -27.93 -11.14
C TYR A 88 -10.17 -28.61 -9.95
N THR A 89 -9.55 -29.77 -10.16
CA THR A 89 -8.81 -30.47 -9.10
C THR A 89 -7.54 -29.69 -8.72
N ALA A 90 -6.88 -29.11 -9.72
CA ALA A 90 -5.74 -28.23 -9.56
C ALA A 90 -6.11 -26.99 -8.72
N LEU A 91 -7.30 -26.42 -8.91
CA LEU A 91 -7.77 -25.26 -8.16
C LEU A 91 -7.85 -25.55 -6.65
N ALA A 92 -8.35 -26.73 -6.26
CA ALA A 92 -8.46 -27.12 -4.85
C ALA A 92 -7.09 -27.37 -4.20
N ILE A 93 -6.16 -28.01 -4.92
CA ILE A 93 -4.79 -28.26 -4.43
C ILE A 93 -4.05 -26.93 -4.30
N VAL A 94 -4.10 -26.08 -5.33
CA VAL A 94 -3.44 -24.79 -5.36
C VAL A 94 -4.01 -23.86 -4.30
N GLY A 95 -5.33 -23.84 -4.10
CA GLY A 95 -5.96 -23.09 -3.02
C GLY A 95 -5.38 -23.45 -1.65
N LYS A 96 -5.21 -24.75 -1.36
CA LYS A 96 -4.56 -25.21 -0.12
C LYS A 96 -3.10 -24.80 -0.04
N VAL A 97 -2.35 -24.89 -1.14
CA VAL A 97 -0.94 -24.45 -1.19
C VAL A 97 -0.83 -22.95 -0.94
N CYS A 98 -1.65 -22.12 -1.58
CA CYS A 98 -1.68 -20.67 -1.37
C CYS A 98 -2.03 -20.30 0.08
N VAL A 99 -3.02 -20.97 0.68
CA VAL A 99 -3.34 -20.81 2.11
C VAL A 99 -2.17 -21.25 2.99
N GLY A 100 -1.51 -22.36 2.66
CA GLY A 100 -0.33 -22.85 3.36
C GLY A 100 0.84 -21.88 3.27
N ILE A 101 1.09 -21.28 2.11
CA ILE A 101 2.11 -20.25 1.88
C ILE A 101 1.77 -19.00 2.71
N PHE A 102 0.52 -18.52 2.64
CA PHE A 102 0.06 -17.37 3.43
C PHE A 102 0.27 -17.61 4.93
N LEU A 103 -0.21 -18.74 5.46
CA LEU A 103 -0.05 -19.09 6.87
C LEU A 103 1.42 -19.28 7.25
N GLY A 104 2.20 -19.92 6.38
CA GLY A 104 3.63 -20.14 6.58
C GLY A 104 4.40 -18.83 6.70
N PHE A 105 4.21 -17.90 5.76
CA PHE A 105 4.84 -16.58 5.82
C PHE A 105 4.33 -15.72 6.98
N PHE A 106 3.03 -15.81 7.30
CA PHE A 106 2.45 -15.12 8.44
C PHE A 106 3.06 -15.60 9.78
N VAL A 107 3.13 -16.92 9.99
CA VAL A 107 3.74 -17.52 11.18
C VAL A 107 5.24 -17.25 11.22
N LEU A 108 5.95 -17.37 10.10
CA LEU A 108 7.37 -17.04 10.00
C LEU A 108 7.61 -15.57 10.38
N SER A 109 6.76 -14.65 9.92
CA SER A 109 6.85 -13.22 10.29
C SER A 109 6.65 -13.00 11.79
N LEU A 110 5.68 -13.68 12.41
CA LEU A 110 5.49 -13.64 13.86
C LEU A 110 6.71 -14.18 14.61
N ILE A 111 7.28 -15.29 14.16
CA ILE A 111 8.51 -15.87 14.73
C ILE A 111 9.65 -14.87 14.62
N ILE A 112 9.85 -14.25 13.45
CA ILE A 112 10.88 -13.23 13.24
C ILE A 112 10.66 -12.03 14.19
N MET A 113 9.42 -11.55 14.34
CA MET A 113 9.10 -10.46 15.27
C MET A 113 9.41 -10.81 16.73
N LEU A 114 9.18 -12.06 17.14
CA LEU A 114 9.47 -12.55 18.48
C LEU A 114 10.97 -12.79 18.71
N LEU A 115 11.68 -13.36 17.73
CA LEU A 115 13.10 -13.73 17.86
C LEU A 115 14.03 -12.54 17.66
N LEU A 116 13.83 -11.73 16.63
CA LEU A 116 14.72 -10.59 16.32
C LEU A 116 14.40 -9.37 17.16
N PHE A 117 13.13 -9.00 17.25
CA PHE A 117 12.71 -7.76 17.92
C PHE A 117 12.26 -8.00 19.38
N ARG A 118 12.25 -9.26 19.85
CA ARG A 118 11.80 -9.62 21.20
C ARG A 118 10.45 -8.99 21.56
N ASN A 119 9.57 -8.88 20.56
CA ASN A 119 8.25 -8.25 20.63
C ASN A 119 8.23 -6.76 21.03
N ARG A 120 9.35 -6.04 20.96
CA ARG A 120 9.41 -4.61 21.31
C ARG A 120 10.16 -3.83 20.24
N TYR A 121 9.48 -2.82 19.69
CA TYR A 121 10.06 -1.93 18.69
C TYR A 121 10.06 -0.50 19.22
N PRO A 122 11.22 0.02 19.70
CA PRO A 122 11.32 1.38 20.22
C PRO A 122 11.29 2.40 19.07
N LEU A 123 10.32 3.29 19.14
CA LEU A 123 10.08 4.40 18.22
C LEU A 123 10.21 5.71 18.99
N HIS A 124 10.88 6.67 18.37
CA HIS A 124 10.95 8.05 18.81
C HIS A 124 10.09 8.88 17.85
N TYR A 125 9.15 9.63 18.42
CA TYR A 125 8.26 10.51 17.66
C TYR A 125 8.61 11.96 18.00
N CYS A 126 8.66 12.80 16.97
CA CYS A 126 8.86 14.24 17.11
C CYS A 126 7.83 14.95 16.22
N ILE A 127 7.06 15.85 16.82
CA ILE A 127 6.12 16.71 16.11
C ILE A 127 6.61 18.14 16.18
N ASP A 128 6.91 18.71 15.02
CA ASP A 128 7.37 20.08 14.86
C ASP A 128 6.38 20.90 14.01
N GLN A 129 6.80 22.09 13.59
CA GLN A 129 6.00 22.97 12.75
C GLN A 129 5.98 22.56 11.27
N THR A 130 6.92 21.72 10.84
CA THR A 130 7.11 21.31 9.45
C THR A 130 6.37 20.01 9.12
N GLY A 131 6.26 19.13 10.09
CA GLY A 131 5.63 17.83 9.96
C GLY A 131 5.80 16.96 11.21
N ILE A 132 5.82 15.67 10.95
CA ILE A 132 5.89 14.63 11.95
C ILE A 132 7.06 13.73 11.58
N ALA A 133 8.06 13.66 12.45
CA ALA A 133 9.19 12.76 12.32
C ALA A 133 8.96 11.51 13.18
N MET A 134 9.31 10.36 12.61
CA MET A 134 9.34 9.07 13.28
C MET A 134 10.71 8.45 13.04
N GLU A 135 11.39 8.10 14.11
CA GLU A 135 12.71 7.48 14.07
C GLU A 135 12.70 6.16 14.85
N SER A 136 13.22 5.09 14.27
CA SER A 136 13.38 3.83 15.00
C SER A 136 14.64 3.87 15.85
N ARG A 137 14.51 3.95 17.19
CA ARG A 137 15.66 3.93 18.13
C ARG A 137 16.07 2.52 18.55
N SER A 138 16.09 1.56 17.62
CA SER A 138 16.50 0.19 17.95
C SER A 138 17.97 -0.05 17.59
N VAL A 139 18.82 -0.08 18.62
CA VAL A 139 20.26 -0.44 18.50
C VAL A 139 20.45 -1.85 17.91
N THR A 140 19.45 -2.73 18.08
CA THR A 140 19.44 -4.07 17.51
C THR A 140 19.15 -4.07 16.00
N ALA A 141 18.24 -3.22 15.50
CA ALA A 141 17.93 -3.17 14.06
C ALA A 141 19.08 -2.56 13.25
N SER A 142 19.76 -1.54 13.78
CA SER A 142 20.92 -0.95 13.11
C SER A 142 22.09 -1.93 12.99
N ARG A 143 22.26 -2.84 13.97
CA ARG A 143 23.25 -3.91 13.91
C ARG A 143 22.88 -5.00 12.91
N THR A 144 21.61 -5.41 12.82
CA THR A 144 21.17 -6.43 11.86
C THR A 144 21.10 -5.93 10.43
N SER A 145 20.69 -4.68 10.19
CA SER A 145 20.70 -4.07 8.84
C SER A 145 22.14 -3.89 8.35
N THR A 146 23.05 -3.45 9.22
CA THR A 146 24.48 -3.38 8.93
C THR A 146 25.09 -4.77 8.71
N LEU A 147 24.70 -5.79 9.50
CA LEU A 147 25.14 -7.17 9.26
C LEU A 147 24.61 -7.74 7.94
N ALA A 148 23.39 -7.41 7.53
CA ALA A 148 22.83 -7.83 6.25
C ALA A 148 23.54 -7.16 5.05
N ILE A 149 23.93 -5.89 5.20
CA ILE A 149 24.78 -5.18 4.23
C ILE A 149 26.15 -5.86 4.15
N LEU A 150 26.79 -6.15 5.28
CA LEU A 150 28.11 -6.77 5.33
C LEU A 150 28.09 -8.22 4.80
N LEU A 151 27.11 -9.03 5.20
CA LEU A 151 26.92 -10.39 4.69
C LEU A 151 26.57 -10.39 3.20
N GLY A 152 25.80 -9.40 2.72
CA GLY A 152 25.47 -9.24 1.31
C GLY A 152 26.69 -8.83 0.46
N LEU A 153 27.54 -7.95 0.97
CA LEU A 153 28.77 -7.55 0.29
C LEU A 153 29.83 -8.67 0.28
N LEU A 154 29.85 -9.54 1.30
CA LEU A 154 30.75 -10.68 1.40
C LEU A 154 30.25 -11.93 0.62
N GLY A 155 28.95 -11.99 0.29
CA GLY A 155 28.29 -13.16 -0.33
C GLY A 155 28.42 -13.29 -1.86
N GLY A 156 29.21 -12.45 -2.54
CA GLY A 156 29.39 -12.51 -4.00
C GLY A 156 28.13 -12.11 -4.80
N ARG A 157 27.96 -12.68 -6.01
CA ARG A 157 26.90 -12.28 -6.98
C ARG A 157 25.46 -12.46 -6.46
N SER A 158 25.24 -13.40 -5.53
CA SER A 158 23.95 -13.67 -4.87
C SER A 158 23.74 -12.84 -3.59
N GLY A 159 24.76 -12.13 -3.08
CA GLY A 159 24.68 -11.29 -1.89
C GLY A 159 24.18 -9.86 -2.15
N LEU A 160 24.11 -9.43 -3.41
CA LEU A 160 23.64 -8.09 -3.79
C LEU A 160 22.18 -7.83 -3.39
N THR A 161 21.33 -8.86 -3.43
CA THR A 161 19.93 -8.77 -3.02
C THR A 161 19.79 -8.57 -1.51
N THR A 162 20.67 -9.21 -0.72
CA THR A 162 20.74 -9.08 0.74
C THR A 162 21.29 -7.71 1.15
N ALA A 163 22.30 -7.20 0.44
CA ALA A 163 22.82 -5.85 0.65
C ALA A 163 21.79 -4.76 0.31
N GLY A 164 21.05 -4.93 -0.79
CA GLY A 164 19.96 -4.03 -1.19
C GLY A 164 18.84 -3.95 -0.15
N ALA A 165 18.45 -5.08 0.44
CA ALA A 165 17.46 -5.10 1.52
C ALA A 165 17.94 -4.34 2.77
N GLY A 166 19.23 -4.44 3.11
CA GLY A 166 19.82 -3.70 4.23
C GLY A 166 19.87 -2.18 3.99
N PHE A 167 20.19 -1.74 2.77
CA PHE A 167 20.14 -0.31 2.41
C PHE A 167 18.71 0.25 2.44
N LEU A 168 17.74 -0.50 1.92
CA LEU A 168 16.32 -0.10 1.96
C LEU A 168 15.79 -0.03 3.38
N ALA A 169 16.22 -0.94 4.27
CA ALA A 169 15.87 -0.88 5.69
C ALA A 169 16.44 0.39 6.35
N LYS A 170 17.73 0.69 6.11
CA LYS A 170 18.41 1.85 6.70
C LYS A 170 17.84 3.19 6.18
N ALA A 171 17.48 3.27 4.91
CA ALA A 171 16.86 4.47 4.33
C ALA A 171 15.49 4.80 4.93
N ASN A 172 14.80 3.81 5.50
CA ASN A 172 13.48 3.97 6.14
C ASN A 172 13.56 4.09 7.67
N GLU A 173 14.74 4.19 8.29
CA GLU A 173 14.88 4.34 9.75
C GLU A 173 14.42 5.72 10.26
N THR A 174 14.44 6.74 9.38
CA THR A 174 13.96 8.10 9.65
C THR A 174 12.90 8.50 8.63
N ALA A 175 11.65 8.58 9.07
CA ALA A 175 10.52 8.99 8.25
C ALA A 175 10.02 10.36 8.70
N HIS A 176 10.12 11.36 7.83
CA HIS A 176 9.50 12.67 8.05
C HIS A 176 8.28 12.82 7.13
N LEU A 177 7.12 13.05 7.73
CA LEU A 177 5.85 13.32 7.05
C LEU A 177 5.52 14.81 7.15
N PRO A 178 5.68 15.59 6.07
CA PRO A 178 5.31 17.00 6.04
C PRO A 178 3.81 17.19 6.29
N TRP A 179 3.43 18.25 7.00
CA TRP A 179 2.01 18.53 7.24
C TRP A 179 1.19 18.67 5.96
N LYS A 180 1.79 19.20 4.88
CA LYS A 180 1.11 19.39 3.58
C LYS A 180 0.60 18.09 2.93
N ASP A 181 1.24 16.96 3.25
CA ASP A 181 0.95 15.63 2.69
C ASP A 181 -0.06 14.86 3.57
N LEU A 182 -0.50 15.48 4.67
CA LEU A 182 -1.53 14.95 5.55
C LEU A 182 -2.90 15.43 5.11
N ASP A 183 -3.76 14.46 4.82
CA ASP A 183 -5.06 14.72 4.22
C ASP A 183 -6.21 14.41 5.18
N ASP A 184 -6.04 13.42 6.05
CA ASP A 184 -7.02 13.03 7.07
C ASP A 184 -6.34 12.34 8.26
N ALA A 185 -7.06 12.17 9.37
CA ALA A 185 -6.61 11.37 10.50
C ALA A 185 -7.78 10.64 11.18
N HIS A 186 -7.54 9.38 11.53
CA HIS A 186 -8.43 8.59 12.36
C HIS A 186 -7.94 8.55 13.80
N TYR A 187 -8.83 8.91 14.73
CA TYR A 187 -8.55 9.05 16.15
C TYR A 187 -9.08 7.83 16.91
N PHE A 188 -8.22 7.19 17.71
CA PHE A 188 -8.60 6.06 18.57
C PHE A 188 -8.24 6.37 20.03
N PRO A 189 -9.10 7.09 20.78
CA PRO A 189 -8.82 7.51 22.15
C PRO A 189 -8.56 6.34 23.10
N GLU A 190 -9.35 5.26 23.00
CA GLU A 190 -9.22 4.06 23.84
C GLU A 190 -7.86 3.38 23.70
N ARG A 191 -7.27 3.45 22.50
CA ARG A 191 -5.98 2.84 22.16
C ARG A 191 -4.82 3.82 22.23
N ARG A 192 -5.09 5.09 22.49
CA ARG A 192 -4.09 6.18 22.54
C ARG A 192 -3.27 6.26 21.26
N SER A 193 -3.95 6.05 20.13
CA SER A 193 -3.32 6.01 18.81
C SER A 193 -4.05 6.90 17.82
N ILE A 194 -3.28 7.60 16.98
CA ILE A 194 -3.79 8.42 15.87
C ILE A 194 -3.19 7.88 14.58
N SER A 195 -4.04 7.48 13.64
CA SER A 195 -3.62 7.04 12.31
C SER A 195 -3.71 8.19 11.33
N LEU A 196 -2.57 8.61 10.80
CA LEU A 196 -2.43 9.71 9.87
C LEU A 196 -2.51 9.21 8.45
N MET A 197 -3.35 9.83 7.64
CA MET A 197 -3.68 9.37 6.31
C MET A 197 -3.32 10.44 5.27
N ASN A 198 -2.71 9.98 4.19
CA ASN A 198 -2.70 10.75 2.96
C ASN A 198 -3.98 10.47 2.17
N ASP A 199 -4.00 10.85 0.90
CA ASP A 199 -5.16 10.76 0.03
C ASP A 199 -5.72 9.34 -0.12
N TRP A 200 -4.95 8.29 0.18
CA TRP A 200 -5.37 6.91 -0.06
C TRP A 200 -4.95 5.85 0.97
N ARG A 201 -3.95 6.13 1.80
CA ARG A 201 -3.40 5.17 2.77
C ARG A 201 -3.05 5.82 4.08
N VAL A 202 -3.00 4.99 5.13
CA VAL A 202 -2.34 5.35 6.38
C VAL A 202 -0.83 5.43 6.11
N VAL A 203 -0.22 6.57 6.43
CA VAL A 203 1.21 6.81 6.22
C VAL A 203 1.98 6.62 7.52
N VAL A 204 1.48 7.19 8.62
CA VAL A 204 2.11 7.12 9.94
C VAL A 204 1.04 6.79 10.98
N ARG A 205 1.38 5.96 11.95
CA ARG A 205 0.57 5.76 13.16
C ARG A 205 1.34 6.24 14.37
N LEU A 206 0.75 7.17 15.08
CA LEU A 206 1.29 7.73 16.31
C LEU A 206 0.68 6.98 17.49
N GLU A 207 1.52 6.29 18.26
CA GLU A 207 1.13 5.71 19.55
C GLU A 207 1.77 6.53 20.66
N MET A 208 0.98 6.96 21.64
CA MET A 208 1.41 7.92 22.65
C MET A 208 0.92 7.57 24.06
N PRO A 209 1.62 8.05 25.11
CA PRO A 209 1.12 8.00 26.48
C PRO A 209 -0.19 8.78 26.64
N ALA A 210 -1.03 8.40 27.62
CA ALA A 210 -2.33 9.02 27.87
C ALA A 210 -2.24 10.53 28.15
N THR A 211 -1.13 10.99 28.74
CA THR A 211 -0.91 12.39 29.12
C THR A 211 -0.72 13.31 27.90
N LEU A 212 -0.17 12.78 26.81
CA LEU A 212 0.14 13.56 25.60
C LEU A 212 -0.98 13.52 24.57
N TYR A 213 -1.90 12.55 24.67
CA TYR A 213 -2.96 12.33 23.69
C TYR A 213 -3.78 13.59 23.36
N PRO A 214 -4.29 14.38 24.34
CA PRO A 214 -5.07 15.58 24.04
C PRO A 214 -4.27 16.66 23.31
N GLN A 215 -2.98 16.80 23.63
CA GLN A 215 -2.11 17.81 23.04
C GLN A 215 -1.79 17.48 21.58
N VAL A 216 -1.43 16.21 21.32
CA VAL A 216 -1.14 15.72 19.96
C VAL A 216 -2.41 15.75 19.10
N GLU A 217 -3.55 15.33 19.65
CA GLU A 217 -4.83 15.40 18.95
C GLU A 217 -5.17 16.83 18.52
N ALA A 218 -5.05 17.81 19.43
CA ALA A 218 -5.32 19.21 19.11
C ALA A 218 -4.40 19.73 18.00
N LYS A 219 -3.11 19.37 18.03
CA LYS A 219 -2.13 19.79 17.03
C LYS A 219 -2.39 19.16 15.65
N VAL A 220 -2.70 17.86 15.61
CA VAL A 220 -3.05 17.16 14.36
C VAL A 220 -4.35 17.70 13.77
N ARG A 221 -5.38 17.93 14.59
CA ARG A 221 -6.65 18.54 14.14
C ARG A 221 -6.41 19.92 13.54
N ALA A 222 -5.66 20.77 14.22
CA ALA A 222 -5.34 22.11 13.73
C ALA A 222 -4.58 22.08 12.39
N ALA A 223 -3.65 21.14 12.20
CA ALA A 223 -2.93 20.97 10.96
C ALA A 223 -3.84 20.50 9.80
N ILE A 224 -4.73 19.54 10.06
CA ILE A 224 -5.69 19.04 9.07
C ILE A 224 -6.68 20.16 8.69
N ASP A 225 -7.23 20.88 9.67
CA ASP A 225 -8.15 22.00 9.42
C ASP A 225 -7.48 23.09 8.59
N LYS A 226 -6.21 23.39 8.86
CA LYS A 226 -5.40 24.34 8.08
C LYS A 226 -5.23 23.87 6.64
N ASN A 227 -4.97 22.58 6.43
CA ASN A 227 -4.85 22.00 5.09
C ASN A 227 -6.19 22.01 4.35
N GLN A 228 -7.28 21.65 5.02
CA GLN A 228 -8.64 21.69 4.47
C GLN A 228 -9.02 23.12 4.06
N ARG A 229 -8.80 24.12 4.94
CA ARG A 229 -9.05 25.54 4.63
C ARG A 229 -8.23 26.02 3.43
N LYS A 230 -6.95 25.65 3.34
CA LYS A 230 -6.11 25.98 2.17
C LYS A 230 -6.62 25.35 0.88
N ARG A 231 -7.26 24.18 0.95
CA ARG A 231 -7.77 23.44 -0.21
C ARG A 231 -9.21 23.83 -0.60
N GLY A 232 -9.92 24.60 0.22
CA GLY A 232 -11.31 25.02 -0.01
C GLY A 232 -12.34 24.01 0.53
N LEU A 233 -13.62 24.15 0.13
CA LEU A 233 -14.72 23.23 0.48
C LEU A 233 -14.30 21.75 0.37
N PRO A 234 -14.92 20.81 1.12
CA PRO A 234 -14.55 19.39 1.07
C PRO A 234 -14.73 18.86 -0.36
N GLN A 235 -13.67 18.91 -1.16
CA GLN A 235 -13.64 18.30 -2.48
C GLN A 235 -13.76 16.80 -2.27
N ARG A 236 -14.91 16.25 -2.66
CA ARG A 236 -15.18 14.82 -2.58
C ARG A 236 -14.20 14.11 -3.52
N ARG A 237 -13.18 13.50 -2.92
CA ARG A 237 -11.90 13.12 -3.56
C ARG A 237 -12.07 12.12 -4.71
N GLU A 238 -11.14 12.21 -5.66
CA GLU A 238 -10.96 11.19 -6.68
C GLU A 238 -10.52 9.87 -6.09
N THR A 239 -10.81 8.79 -6.81
CA THR A 239 -10.12 7.54 -6.54
C THR A 239 -8.64 7.66 -6.85
N PRO A 240 -7.78 7.22 -5.93
CA PRO A 240 -6.34 7.31 -6.10
C PRO A 240 -5.90 6.48 -7.32
N ALA A 241 -4.99 7.04 -8.12
CA ALA A 241 -4.42 6.39 -9.30
C ALA A 241 -3.93 4.95 -9.06
N PRO A 242 -3.20 4.62 -7.97
CA PRO A 242 -2.77 3.24 -7.73
C PRO A 242 -3.93 2.27 -7.53
N LEU A 243 -5.01 2.69 -6.85
CA LEU A 243 -6.18 1.84 -6.67
C LEU A 243 -6.88 1.58 -8.02
N ARG A 244 -6.99 2.61 -8.86
CA ARG A 244 -7.54 2.45 -10.23
C ARG A 244 -6.70 1.47 -11.05
N ALA A 245 -5.38 1.57 -10.98
CA ALA A 245 -4.48 0.66 -11.68
C ALA A 245 -4.64 -0.79 -11.21
N ILE A 246 -4.72 -1.03 -9.89
CA ILE A 246 -4.94 -2.37 -9.32
C ILE A 246 -6.29 -2.94 -9.77
N LEU A 247 -7.37 -2.15 -9.69
CA LEU A 247 -8.70 -2.59 -10.12
C LEU A 247 -8.76 -2.87 -11.62
N THR A 248 -8.04 -2.10 -12.43
CA THR A 248 -7.91 -2.33 -13.88
C THR A 248 -7.18 -3.62 -14.17
N LEU A 249 -6.05 -3.85 -13.49
CA LEU A 249 -5.29 -5.09 -13.62
C LEU A 249 -6.16 -6.30 -13.26
N LEU A 250 -6.86 -6.25 -12.13
CA LEU A 250 -7.77 -7.32 -11.71
C LEU A 250 -8.91 -7.54 -12.71
N ALA A 251 -9.53 -6.46 -13.22
CA ALA A 251 -10.59 -6.55 -14.22
C ALA A 251 -10.11 -7.17 -15.54
N VAL A 252 -8.87 -6.95 -15.95
CA VAL A 252 -8.28 -7.58 -17.14
C VAL A 252 -7.97 -9.05 -16.87
N LEU A 253 -7.30 -9.35 -15.74
CA LEU A 253 -6.90 -10.71 -15.37
C LEU A 253 -8.11 -11.62 -15.19
N PHE A 254 -9.18 -11.12 -14.58
CA PHE A 254 -10.43 -11.87 -14.38
C PHE A 254 -11.22 -12.02 -15.67
N GLY A 255 -11.10 -11.05 -16.58
CA GLY A 255 -11.80 -11.08 -17.85
C GLY A 255 -11.22 -12.18 -18.72
N TRP A 256 -9.89 -12.30 -18.68
CA TRP A 256 -9.18 -13.41 -19.28
C TRP A 256 -9.58 -14.77 -18.67
N ALA A 257 -9.63 -14.89 -17.34
CA ALA A 257 -10.05 -16.14 -16.69
C ALA A 257 -11.48 -16.54 -17.08
N LEU A 258 -12.41 -15.58 -17.14
CA LEU A 258 -13.80 -15.78 -17.52
C LEU A 258 -14.03 -15.95 -19.02
N LEU A 259 -12.98 -15.94 -19.85
CA LEU A 259 -13.08 -16.18 -21.28
C LEU A 259 -12.78 -17.64 -21.68
N GLY A 260 -12.38 -18.50 -20.74
CA GLY A 260 -12.21 -19.93 -21.01
C GLY A 260 -13.49 -20.58 -21.56
N ASP A 261 -13.37 -21.70 -22.26
CA ASP A 261 -14.55 -22.39 -22.80
C ASP A 261 -15.18 -23.33 -21.75
N GLU A 262 -14.36 -23.85 -20.82
CA GLU A 262 -14.72 -24.86 -19.82
C GLU A 262 -15.12 -24.21 -18.47
N LYS A 263 -16.33 -23.64 -18.39
CA LYS A 263 -16.83 -22.94 -17.19
C LYS A 263 -18.06 -23.61 -16.57
N PRO A 264 -18.17 -23.63 -15.22
CA PRO A 264 -19.33 -24.22 -14.55
C PRO A 264 -20.62 -23.44 -14.82
N LEU A 265 -20.55 -22.11 -14.99
CA LEU A 265 -21.64 -21.29 -15.48
C LEU A 265 -21.35 -20.85 -16.92
N VAL A 266 -22.13 -21.32 -17.89
CA VAL A 266 -21.90 -20.97 -19.31
C VAL A 266 -22.35 -19.53 -19.55
N VAL A 267 -21.41 -18.60 -19.41
CA VAL A 267 -21.62 -17.20 -19.76
C VAL A 267 -21.02 -16.93 -21.14
N PRO A 268 -21.81 -16.45 -22.11
CA PRO A 268 -21.28 -16.06 -23.42
C PRO A 268 -20.12 -15.06 -23.29
N GLY A 269 -18.98 -15.40 -23.88
CA GLY A 269 -17.74 -14.60 -23.77
C GLY A 269 -17.91 -13.14 -24.21
N VAL A 270 -18.87 -12.86 -25.11
CA VAL A 270 -19.24 -11.50 -25.51
C VAL A 270 -19.71 -10.66 -24.31
N PHE A 271 -20.50 -11.22 -23.39
CA PHE A 271 -20.95 -10.50 -22.20
C PHE A 271 -19.80 -10.22 -21.23
N VAL A 272 -18.88 -11.17 -21.07
CA VAL A 272 -17.67 -11.00 -20.25
C VAL A 272 -16.79 -9.88 -20.82
N LEU A 273 -16.54 -9.88 -22.13
CA LEU A 273 -15.78 -8.82 -22.80
C LEU A 273 -16.44 -7.45 -22.65
N LEU A 274 -17.75 -7.37 -22.87
CA LEU A 274 -18.51 -6.13 -22.72
C LEU A 274 -18.45 -5.62 -21.27
N ALA A 275 -18.64 -6.50 -20.28
CA ALA A 275 -18.54 -6.13 -18.87
C ALA A 275 -17.12 -5.68 -18.49
N GLY A 276 -16.09 -6.37 -18.98
CA GLY A 276 -14.69 -6.04 -18.73
C GLY A 276 -14.28 -4.70 -19.34
N ILE A 277 -14.58 -4.48 -20.62
CA ILE A 277 -14.31 -3.20 -21.30
C ILE A 277 -15.07 -2.08 -20.60
N ALA A 278 -16.35 -2.27 -20.29
CA ALA A 278 -17.17 -1.28 -19.62
C ALA A 278 -16.62 -0.96 -18.22
N ALA A 279 -16.11 -1.93 -17.46
CA ALA A 279 -15.47 -1.70 -16.17
C ALA A 279 -14.18 -0.89 -16.30
N VAL A 280 -13.32 -1.21 -17.28
CA VAL A 280 -12.09 -0.44 -17.54
C VAL A 280 -12.40 0.99 -17.97
N VAL A 281 -13.33 1.17 -18.91
CA VAL A 281 -13.80 2.49 -19.35
C VAL A 281 -14.41 3.26 -18.16
N ALA A 282 -15.16 2.60 -17.29
CA ALA A 282 -15.73 3.22 -16.09
C ALA A 282 -14.67 3.78 -15.13
N MET A 283 -13.45 3.21 -15.10
CA MET A 283 -12.36 3.65 -14.21
C MET A 283 -11.50 4.79 -14.76
N TRP A 284 -11.46 4.97 -16.09
CA TRP A 284 -10.55 5.91 -16.75
C TRP A 284 -11.24 7.03 -17.54
N SER A 285 -12.56 6.97 -17.70
CA SER A 285 -13.33 7.99 -18.45
C SER A 285 -13.90 9.11 -17.58
N GLY A 286 -14.30 10.22 -18.20
CA GLY A 286 -14.95 11.35 -17.52
C GLY A 286 -16.32 10.98 -16.92
N ARG A 287 -16.85 11.82 -16.02
CA ARG A 287 -18.01 11.51 -15.15
C ARG A 287 -19.26 10.98 -15.89
N GLY A 288 -19.60 11.54 -17.05
CA GLY A 288 -20.76 11.10 -17.84
C GLY A 288 -20.57 9.71 -18.42
N VAL A 289 -19.45 9.50 -19.12
CA VAL A 289 -19.08 8.23 -19.74
C VAL A 289 -18.85 7.15 -18.67
N SER A 290 -18.23 7.51 -17.54
CA SER A 290 -17.93 6.60 -16.44
C SER A 290 -19.21 6.03 -15.81
N ARG A 291 -20.26 6.83 -15.63
CA ARG A 291 -21.56 6.35 -15.12
C ARG A 291 -22.25 5.42 -16.11
N ILE A 292 -22.26 5.78 -17.40
CA ILE A 292 -22.87 4.93 -18.44
C ILE A 292 -22.13 3.60 -18.51
N ALA A 293 -20.79 3.63 -18.59
CA ALA A 293 -19.96 2.44 -18.62
C ALA A 293 -20.12 1.58 -17.34
N ALA A 294 -20.26 2.21 -16.17
CA ALA A 294 -20.52 1.52 -14.91
C ALA A 294 -21.89 0.82 -14.89
N ALA A 295 -22.94 1.47 -15.41
CA ALA A 295 -24.25 0.84 -15.57
C ALA A 295 -24.20 -0.31 -16.56
N VAL A 296 -23.51 -0.16 -17.69
CA VAL A 296 -23.31 -1.23 -18.67
C VAL A 296 -22.59 -2.41 -18.02
N ALA A 297 -21.47 -2.18 -17.33
CA ALA A 297 -20.74 -3.24 -16.63
C ALA A 297 -21.63 -3.99 -15.64
N LEU A 298 -22.41 -3.26 -14.82
CA LEU A 298 -23.32 -3.85 -13.84
C LEU A 298 -24.46 -4.65 -14.50
N LEU A 299 -25.17 -4.04 -15.46
CA LEU A 299 -26.35 -4.65 -16.10
C LEU A 299 -25.96 -5.84 -16.98
N VAL A 300 -24.86 -5.74 -17.73
CA VAL A 300 -24.36 -6.85 -18.54
C VAL A 300 -23.95 -8.01 -17.65
N THR A 301 -23.26 -7.75 -16.54
CA THR A 301 -22.86 -8.82 -15.61
C THR A 301 -24.08 -9.50 -14.98
N LEU A 302 -25.04 -8.73 -14.46
CA LEU A 302 -26.25 -9.28 -13.84
C LEU A 302 -27.13 -10.00 -14.87
N GLY A 303 -27.26 -9.46 -16.07
CA GLY A 303 -28.00 -10.07 -17.16
C GLY A 303 -27.36 -11.37 -17.65
N ALA A 304 -26.03 -11.41 -17.75
CA ALA A 304 -25.29 -12.59 -18.15
C ALA A 304 -25.42 -13.72 -17.12
N VAL A 305 -25.30 -13.40 -15.83
CA VAL A 305 -25.55 -14.34 -14.74
C VAL A 305 -27.00 -14.83 -14.79
N GLY A 306 -27.96 -13.91 -14.86
CA GLY A 306 -29.39 -14.25 -14.91
C GLY A 306 -29.76 -15.12 -16.12
N TYR A 307 -29.16 -14.84 -17.28
CA TYR A 307 -29.33 -15.65 -18.49
C TYR A 307 -28.81 -17.06 -18.29
N ALA A 308 -27.59 -17.22 -17.77
CA ALA A 308 -26.99 -18.54 -17.56
C ALA A 308 -27.81 -19.38 -16.55
N PHE A 309 -28.27 -18.76 -15.45
CA PHE A 309 -29.18 -19.42 -14.50
C PHE A 309 -30.54 -19.81 -15.12
N PHE A 310 -31.08 -18.99 -16.01
CA PHE A 310 -32.37 -19.25 -16.65
C PHE A 310 -32.27 -20.30 -17.77
N ALA A 311 -31.20 -20.26 -18.56
CA ALA A 311 -30.93 -21.23 -19.62
C ALA A 311 -30.60 -22.62 -19.07
N GLY A 312 -30.15 -22.71 -17.81
CA GLY A 312 -29.80 -23.98 -17.16
C GLY A 312 -28.55 -24.62 -17.75
N GLU A 313 -27.72 -23.86 -18.47
CA GLU A 313 -26.47 -24.31 -19.07
C GLU A 313 -25.37 -24.33 -18.01
N TYR A 314 -25.25 -25.47 -17.35
CA TYR A 314 -24.18 -25.77 -16.43
C TYR A 314 -23.32 -26.88 -17.03
N ASP A 315 -22.02 -26.62 -17.13
CA ASP A 315 -21.07 -27.62 -17.60
C ASP A 315 -20.35 -28.29 -16.42
N ASN A 316 -19.82 -29.49 -16.64
CA ASN A 316 -18.95 -30.21 -15.71
C ASN A 316 -19.52 -30.45 -14.29
N GLN A 317 -20.86 -30.54 -14.15
CA GLN A 317 -21.53 -30.73 -12.86
C GLN A 317 -21.10 -32.00 -12.09
N ASP A 318 -20.65 -33.02 -12.81
CA ASP A 318 -20.24 -34.30 -12.25
C ASP A 318 -18.81 -34.27 -11.67
N GLU A 319 -18.04 -33.19 -11.90
CA GLU A 319 -16.67 -33.10 -11.44
C GLU A 319 -16.53 -32.82 -9.93
N ALA A 320 -15.50 -33.42 -9.34
CA ALA A 320 -15.10 -33.11 -7.98
C ALA A 320 -14.72 -31.62 -7.88
N HIS A 321 -15.30 -30.91 -6.92
CA HIS A 321 -15.07 -29.47 -6.67
C HIS A 321 -15.78 -28.49 -7.62
N TRP A 322 -16.71 -28.95 -8.46
CA TRP A 322 -17.57 -28.08 -9.29
C TRP A 322 -18.18 -26.89 -8.52
N MET A 323 -18.72 -27.15 -7.32
CA MET A 323 -19.31 -26.10 -6.47
C MET A 323 -18.30 -25.01 -6.07
N ALA A 324 -17.02 -25.38 -5.87
CA ALA A 324 -15.97 -24.42 -5.56
C ALA A 324 -15.60 -23.58 -6.78
N ALA A 325 -15.56 -24.19 -7.97
CA ALA A 325 -15.36 -23.49 -9.23
C ALA A 325 -16.51 -22.50 -9.53
N LEU A 326 -17.77 -22.91 -9.32
CA LEU A 326 -18.94 -22.03 -9.47
C LEU A 326 -18.85 -20.82 -8.52
N MET A 327 -18.52 -21.05 -7.24
CA MET A 327 -18.36 -19.95 -6.27
C MET A 327 -17.22 -19.01 -6.65
N ALA A 328 -16.13 -19.53 -7.17
CA ALA A 328 -15.02 -18.72 -7.67
C ALA A 328 -15.45 -17.89 -8.90
N GLU A 329 -16.19 -18.47 -9.84
CA GLU A 329 -16.72 -17.77 -11.00
C GLU A 329 -17.67 -16.62 -10.61
N LEU A 330 -18.60 -16.89 -9.70
CA LEU A 330 -19.50 -15.85 -9.16
C LEU A 330 -18.74 -14.73 -8.44
N LEU A 331 -17.65 -15.06 -7.74
CA LEU A 331 -16.79 -14.07 -7.09
C LEU A 331 -16.08 -13.19 -8.12
N LEU A 332 -15.57 -13.76 -9.22
CA LEU A 332 -14.97 -13.00 -10.31
C LEU A 332 -15.99 -12.06 -10.98
N LEU A 333 -17.20 -12.56 -11.25
CA LEU A 333 -18.30 -11.75 -11.80
C LEU A 333 -18.73 -10.64 -10.83
N SER A 334 -18.70 -10.91 -9.52
CA SER A 334 -18.99 -9.90 -8.49
C SER A 334 -18.01 -8.71 -8.52
N LEU A 335 -16.77 -8.89 -9.02
CA LEU A 335 -15.84 -7.78 -9.21
C LEU A 335 -16.38 -6.77 -10.23
N TYR A 336 -16.88 -7.21 -11.39
CA TYR A 336 -17.42 -6.30 -12.42
C TYR A 336 -18.69 -5.60 -11.94
N ALA A 337 -19.60 -6.35 -11.32
CA ALA A 337 -20.79 -5.77 -10.69
C ALA A 337 -20.40 -4.78 -9.59
N GLY A 338 -19.38 -5.11 -8.78
CA GLY A 338 -18.82 -4.23 -7.77
C GLY A 338 -18.28 -2.94 -8.38
N ILE A 339 -17.34 -3.01 -9.32
CA ILE A 339 -16.77 -1.83 -9.99
C ILE A 339 -17.90 -0.96 -10.58
N GLY A 340 -18.85 -1.57 -11.30
CA GLY A 340 -20.02 -0.86 -11.83
C GLY A 340 -20.85 -0.17 -10.73
N ALA A 341 -21.23 -0.88 -9.68
CA ALA A 341 -22.03 -0.33 -8.59
C ALA A 341 -21.30 0.78 -7.83
N PHE A 342 -20.02 0.58 -7.51
CA PHE A 342 -19.22 1.54 -6.75
C PHE A 342 -18.92 2.82 -7.56
N VAL A 343 -18.69 2.71 -8.87
CA VAL A 343 -18.57 3.88 -9.76
C VAL A 343 -19.91 4.59 -9.91
N TRP A 344 -21.01 3.85 -10.11
CA TRP A 344 -22.36 4.41 -10.22
C TRP A 344 -22.80 5.19 -8.97
N MET A 345 -22.58 4.61 -7.79
CA MET A 345 -22.81 5.26 -6.49
C MET A 345 -21.87 6.44 -6.21
N GLY A 346 -20.90 6.71 -7.10
CA GLY A 346 -19.91 7.75 -6.94
C GLY A 346 -19.00 7.54 -5.74
N ARG A 347 -18.80 6.28 -5.32
CA ARG A 347 -17.80 5.85 -4.33
C ARG A 347 -16.43 5.68 -5.00
N LEU A 348 -16.40 5.24 -6.27
CA LEU A 348 -15.23 5.33 -7.13
C LEU A 348 -15.41 6.51 -8.09
N ARG A 349 -14.44 7.44 -8.17
CA ARG A 349 -14.56 8.69 -8.96
C ARG A 349 -13.30 8.93 -9.80
N THR A 350 -13.51 9.13 -11.09
CA THR A 350 -12.44 9.21 -12.09
C THR A 350 -11.86 10.59 -12.33
N CYS A 351 -12.50 11.66 -11.82
CA CYS A 351 -12.08 13.06 -12.02
C CYS A 351 -12.59 13.96 -10.87
N PRO A 352 -11.91 15.08 -10.54
CA PRO A 352 -12.28 15.95 -9.45
C PRO A 352 -13.45 16.83 -9.88
N THR A 353 -14.30 17.20 -8.92
CA THR A 353 -15.32 18.22 -9.15
C THR A 353 -14.80 19.57 -8.72
N THR A 354 -14.64 20.49 -9.67
CA THR A 354 -14.85 21.91 -9.40
C THR A 354 -16.36 22.15 -9.37
N GLU A 355 -17.01 21.85 -8.25
CA GLU A 355 -18.34 22.41 -8.00
C GLU A 355 -18.14 23.89 -7.64
N GLY A 356 -18.25 24.75 -8.65
CA GLY A 356 -18.07 26.20 -8.51
C GLY A 356 -17.61 26.84 -9.82
N GLY A 357 -18.49 26.89 -10.81
CA GLY A 357 -18.15 27.45 -12.12
C GLY A 357 -19.34 27.50 -13.08
N ALA A 358 -20.46 28.05 -12.64
CA ALA A 358 -21.48 28.65 -13.50
C ALA A 358 -22.32 29.59 -12.63
N ALA A 359 -21.90 30.85 -12.58
CA ALA A 359 -22.79 31.98 -12.35
C ALA A 359 -23.44 32.35 -13.68
#